data_AF-A0A2P8CAS8-F1
#
_entry.id   AF-A0A2P8CAS8-F1
#
_cell.length_a   1.000
_cell.length_b   1.000
_cell.length_c   1.000
_cell.angle_alpha   90.00
_cell.angle_beta   90.00
_cell.angle_gamma   90.00
#
_symmetry.space_group_name_H-M   'P 1'
#
loop_
_entity.id
_entity.type
_entity.pdbx_description
1 polymer ?
#
loop_
_entity_poly.entity_id
_entity_poly.type
_entity_poly.pdbx_seq_one_letter_code
_entity_poly.pdbx_strand_id
1 'polypeptide(L)'
;MKNRIFLSAIVALAAVGMWSCTQNSGGGATDVANQSLKEAINNSADQVSTAMNDISSSDGYKVITSGNSNLKSADASVSDGEMFSDSITLADVAGVYEYQDSVLNEMHWGYSSYMYNHFKMTADTSLFIIKLPEKLALHHPEYCFYKTKQDTDSLGNNFVITTSKYKYSYAFPGGLNYSLGSDIAVSDTAVGNLDIEWMMGGSDKPYSYSSTFTFASGYAVSMQAERTDTTKLYDYNLSDGDQTIYDEMVKWSKDSGADTYTKVHSLTIGDVQIVHTRTAGSDSLEVYKGGELQQNATVTVVDNNSSENDSDAEYTTFCNKYRDYQITFDDSTTVLLSDLLGPTRDTMSQLFTSMHEMKFATHLVNYIAWNVYFRDKMKMEDN
;
A
#
# COMPACT_ATOMS: atom_id res chain seq x y z
N MET A 1 5.52 34.97 13.34
CA MET A 1 6.39 34.95 12.13
C MET A 1 7.62 34.11 12.40
N LYS A 2 7.64 32.90 11.88
CA LYS A 2 8.85 32.14 11.51
C LYS A 2 8.37 31.10 10.50
N ASN A 3 8.60 31.42 9.22
CA ASN A 3 8.26 30.61 8.08
C ASN A 3 8.96 29.25 8.18
N ARG A 4 8.18 28.17 8.14
CA ARG A 4 8.67 26.87 7.68
C ARG A 4 7.95 26.56 6.39
N ILE A 5 8.61 26.93 5.30
CA ILE A 5 8.31 26.49 3.95
C ILE A 5 8.66 25.01 3.93
N PHE A 6 7.66 24.14 4.04
CA PHE A 6 7.81 22.77 3.56
C PHE A 6 7.50 22.81 2.07
N LEU A 7 8.57 22.78 1.28
CA LEU A 7 8.51 22.37 -0.11
C LEU A 7 8.20 20.86 -0.10
N SER A 8 6.93 20.51 -0.01
CA SER A 8 6.43 19.20 -0.44
C SER A 8 5.73 19.46 -1.76
N ALA A 9 6.43 19.19 -2.86
CA ALA A 9 5.86 19.20 -4.19
C ALA A 9 4.90 18.00 -4.31
N ILE A 10 3.71 18.14 -3.73
CA ILE A 10 2.58 17.25 -3.99
C ILE A 10 1.84 17.88 -5.16
N VAL A 11 2.19 17.43 -6.36
CA VAL A 11 1.42 17.71 -7.56
C VAL A 11 0.16 16.85 -7.45
N ALA A 12 -0.88 17.40 -6.83
CA ALA A 12 -2.25 16.98 -7.08
C ALA A 12 -2.57 17.38 -8.52
N LEU A 13 -2.25 16.51 -9.48
CA LEU A 13 -2.60 16.70 -10.88
C LEU A 13 -4.13 16.66 -10.99
N ALA A 14 -4.66 17.75 -11.53
CA ALA A 14 -6.02 17.82 -11.99
C ALA A 14 -6.28 16.64 -12.93
N ALA A 15 -7.31 15.85 -12.62
CA ALA A 15 -7.71 14.63 -13.33
C ALA A 15 -8.17 14.83 -14.79
N VAL A 16 -7.76 15.90 -15.49
CA VAL A 16 -8.14 16.19 -16.88
C VAL A 16 -7.05 16.93 -17.68
N GLY A 17 -5.77 16.92 -17.25
CA GLY A 17 -4.76 17.73 -17.94
C GLY A 17 -3.35 17.13 -17.94
N MET A 18 -2.99 16.56 -19.09
CA MET A 18 -1.66 16.01 -19.46
C MET A 18 -1.44 14.52 -19.12
N TRP A 19 -2.35 13.68 -19.60
CA TRP A 19 -1.98 12.35 -20.10
C TRP A 19 -1.21 12.53 -21.42
N SER A 20 0.11 12.39 -21.38
CA SER A 20 0.89 12.12 -22.59
C SER A 20 1.74 10.88 -22.36
N CYS A 21 1.22 9.71 -22.72
CA CYS A 21 2.04 8.51 -22.86
C CYS A 21 2.84 8.64 -24.16
N THR A 22 4.12 9.03 -24.07
CA THR A 22 5.09 8.53 -25.04
C THR A 22 5.55 7.17 -24.53
N GLN A 23 4.97 6.09 -25.06
CA GLN A 23 5.53 4.75 -24.87
C GLN A 23 6.94 4.73 -25.47
N ASN A 24 7.96 4.59 -24.62
CA ASN A 24 9.32 4.34 -25.06
C ASN A 24 9.53 2.82 -25.07
N SER A 25 9.23 2.19 -26.20
CA SER A 25 9.03 0.75 -26.31
C SER A 25 10.32 0.01 -26.71
N GLY A 26 10.86 -0.76 -25.78
CA GLY A 26 11.67 -1.94 -26.08
C GLY A 26 10.78 -3.14 -26.42
N GLY A 27 9.96 -3.04 -27.47
CA GLY A 27 9.05 -4.09 -27.89
C GLY A 27 7.82 -3.56 -28.62
N GLY A 28 7.92 -3.37 -29.94
CA GLY A 28 6.79 -3.19 -30.86
C GLY A 28 5.67 -2.24 -30.41
N ALA A 29 5.91 -0.93 -30.45
CA ALA A 29 4.89 0.09 -30.21
C ALA A 29 3.67 -0.14 -31.12
N THR A 30 2.49 -0.37 -30.54
CA THR A 30 1.24 -0.14 -31.25
C THR A 30 0.81 1.28 -30.93
N ASP A 31 0.78 2.12 -31.96
CA ASP A 31 0.31 3.50 -31.83
C ASP A 31 -1.18 3.49 -31.43
N VAL A 32 -1.46 3.90 -30.19
CA VAL A 32 -2.81 3.97 -29.59
C VAL A 32 -3.78 4.76 -30.47
N ALA A 33 -3.27 5.72 -31.25
CA ALA A 33 -4.08 6.50 -32.18
C ALA A 33 -4.73 5.62 -33.27
N ASN A 34 -4.08 4.52 -33.66
CA ASN A 34 -4.54 3.62 -34.71
C ASN A 34 -5.40 2.45 -34.20
N GLN A 35 -5.55 2.28 -32.89
CA GLN A 35 -6.39 1.23 -32.29
C GLN A 35 -7.83 1.72 -32.14
N SER A 36 -8.81 0.83 -32.32
CA SER A 36 -10.17 1.07 -31.81
C SER A 36 -10.20 1.07 -30.28
N LEU A 37 -11.23 1.66 -29.65
CA LEU A 37 -11.40 1.58 -28.19
C LEU A 37 -11.42 0.13 -27.69
N LYS A 38 -12.05 -0.76 -28.48
CA LYS A 38 -12.14 -2.19 -28.20
C LYS A 38 -10.76 -2.87 -28.21
N GLU A 39 -9.93 -2.59 -29.22
CA GLU A 39 -8.56 -3.13 -29.24
C GLU A 39 -7.72 -2.57 -28.09
N ALA A 40 -7.82 -1.27 -27.83
CA ALA A 40 -7.07 -0.62 -26.76
C ALA A 40 -7.37 -1.20 -25.38
N ILE A 41 -8.65 -1.39 -25.03
CA ILE A 41 -9.01 -1.94 -23.72
C ILE A 41 -8.61 -3.41 -23.59
N ASN A 42 -8.74 -4.22 -24.65
CA ASN A 42 -8.31 -5.63 -24.62
C ASN A 42 -6.79 -5.73 -24.44
N ASN A 43 -6.00 -4.99 -25.24
CA ASN A 43 -4.55 -4.98 -25.14
C ASN A 43 -4.08 -4.48 -23.77
N SER A 44 -4.74 -3.45 -23.23
CA SER A 44 -4.41 -2.90 -21.91
C SER A 44 -4.73 -3.88 -20.79
N ALA A 45 -5.86 -4.60 -20.87
CA ALA A 45 -6.19 -5.62 -19.89
C ALA A 45 -5.27 -6.85 -19.96
N ASP A 46 -4.83 -7.22 -21.17
CA ASP A 46 -3.80 -8.25 -21.36
C ASP A 46 -2.48 -7.80 -20.72
N GLN A 47 -2.07 -6.54 -20.90
CA GLN A 47 -0.87 -5.99 -20.27
C GLN A 47 -0.93 -6.04 -18.73
N VAL A 48 -2.06 -5.62 -18.14
CA VAL A 48 -2.27 -5.72 -16.70
C VAL A 48 -2.25 -7.18 -16.24
N SER A 49 -2.86 -8.09 -16.99
CA SER A 49 -2.88 -9.51 -16.66
C SER A 49 -1.48 -10.15 -16.74
N THR A 50 -0.66 -9.79 -17.73
CA THR A 50 0.73 -10.22 -17.81
C THR A 50 1.53 -9.71 -16.62
N ALA A 51 1.44 -8.42 -16.30
CA ALA A 51 2.14 -7.84 -15.15
C ALA A 51 1.74 -8.53 -13.83
N MET A 52 0.45 -8.79 -13.63
CA MET A 52 -0.02 -9.46 -12.43
C MET A 52 0.37 -10.94 -12.35
N ASN A 53 0.51 -11.64 -13.47
CA ASN A 53 1.04 -13.00 -13.51
C ASN A 53 2.54 -13.02 -13.14
N ASP A 54 3.32 -12.07 -13.64
CA ASP A 54 4.73 -11.92 -13.27
C ASP A 54 4.89 -11.57 -11.78
N ILE A 55 4.08 -10.62 -11.29
CA ILE A 55 4.08 -10.22 -9.88
C ILE A 55 3.69 -11.40 -8.99
N SER A 56 2.54 -12.04 -9.23
CA SER A 56 1.99 -13.08 -8.34
C SER A 56 2.85 -14.34 -8.26
N SER A 57 3.68 -14.60 -9.27
CA SER A 57 4.65 -15.70 -9.28
C SER A 57 5.98 -15.36 -8.57
N SER A 58 6.21 -14.08 -8.24
CA SER A 58 7.45 -13.61 -7.61
C SER A 58 7.51 -13.87 -6.09
N ASP A 59 8.73 -13.96 -5.54
CA ASP A 59 8.93 -14.03 -4.10
C ASP A 59 8.54 -12.72 -3.39
N GLY A 60 8.66 -11.58 -4.07
CA GLY A 60 8.20 -10.28 -3.56
C GLY A 60 6.70 -10.28 -3.26
N TYR A 61 5.89 -10.92 -4.11
CA TYR A 61 4.46 -11.07 -3.85
C TYR A 61 4.17 -11.90 -2.61
N LYS A 62 4.89 -13.01 -2.42
CA LYS A 62 4.78 -13.81 -1.18
C LYS A 62 5.13 -12.97 0.05
N VAL A 63 6.16 -12.13 -0.02
CA VAL A 63 6.55 -11.24 1.09
C VAL A 63 5.43 -10.28 1.46
N ILE A 64 4.95 -9.47 0.52
CA ILE A 64 4.01 -8.39 0.83
C ILE A 64 2.59 -8.89 1.09
N THR A 65 2.22 -10.06 0.57
CA THR A 65 0.92 -10.68 0.85
C THR A 65 0.97 -11.69 2.00
N SER A 66 2.16 -12.00 2.54
CA SER A 66 2.29 -12.81 3.74
C SER A 66 1.77 -12.05 4.97
N GLY A 67 0.82 -12.65 5.67
CA GLY A 67 0.25 -12.09 6.88
C GLY A 67 -1.03 -12.82 7.28
N ASN A 68 -1.15 -13.15 8.56
CA ASN A 68 -2.38 -13.67 9.13
C ASN A 68 -3.27 -12.48 9.49
N SER A 69 -4.48 -12.41 8.93
CA SER A 69 -5.47 -11.32 9.14
C SER A 69 -5.93 -11.14 10.60
N ASN A 70 -5.44 -11.99 11.52
CA ASN A 70 -5.82 -12.00 12.92
C ASN A 70 -4.93 -11.15 13.83
N LEU A 71 -3.83 -10.57 13.30
CA LEU A 71 -3.00 -9.63 14.04
C LEU A 71 -3.42 -8.21 13.68
N LYS A 72 -4.09 -7.56 14.64
CA LYS A 72 -4.64 -6.20 14.54
C LYS A 72 -3.65 -5.27 13.83
N SER A 73 -4.07 -4.71 12.69
CA SER A 73 -3.41 -3.54 12.11
C SER A 73 -3.46 -2.39 13.11
N ALA A 74 -2.63 -1.37 12.90
CA ALA A 74 -2.66 -0.13 13.67
C ALA A 74 -4.03 0.61 13.63
N ASP A 75 -5.00 0.10 12.87
CA ASP A 75 -6.39 0.57 12.78
C ASP A 75 -7.30 0.04 13.90
N ALA A 76 -6.84 -0.95 14.68
CA ALA A 76 -7.59 -1.39 15.85
C ALA A 76 -7.41 -0.39 17.00
N SER A 77 -8.32 0.59 17.02
CA SER A 77 -8.79 1.31 18.21
C SER A 77 -8.35 0.63 19.51
N VAL A 78 -7.32 1.22 20.13
CA VAL A 78 -6.83 0.82 21.44
C VAL A 78 -7.81 1.38 22.48
N SER A 79 -8.96 0.72 22.58
CA SER A 79 -9.78 0.83 23.78
C SER A 79 -9.01 0.16 24.92
N ASP A 80 -8.58 0.96 25.88
CA ASP A 80 -8.25 0.59 27.26
C ASP A 80 -6.83 0.08 27.60
N GLY A 81 -5.79 0.54 26.89
CA GLY A 81 -4.41 0.43 27.39
C GLY A 81 -3.70 1.77 27.23
N GLU A 82 -3.00 2.25 28.26
CA GLU A 82 -2.10 3.40 28.18
C GLU A 82 -1.05 3.13 27.08
N MET A 83 -1.36 3.52 25.83
CA MET A 83 -0.35 3.57 24.78
C MET A 83 0.57 4.72 25.11
N PHE A 84 1.78 4.37 25.57
CA PHE A 84 2.83 5.34 25.84
C PHE A 84 3.11 6.15 24.57
N SER A 85 3.15 7.47 24.71
CA SER A 85 3.67 8.33 23.66
C SER A 85 5.17 8.10 23.57
N ASP A 86 5.65 7.59 22.44
CA ASP A 86 7.08 7.34 22.22
C ASP A 86 7.46 7.74 20.80
N SER A 87 8.76 7.97 20.60
CA SER A 87 9.34 8.27 19.30
C SER A 87 10.60 7.43 19.12
N ILE A 88 10.54 6.51 18.17
CA ILE A 88 11.63 5.62 17.80
C ILE A 88 12.13 6.06 16.43
N THR A 89 13.41 6.37 16.33
CA THR A 89 14.09 6.75 15.10
C THR A 89 15.02 5.63 14.65
N LEU A 90 15.50 5.69 13.40
CA LEU A 90 16.50 4.75 12.90
C LEU A 90 17.72 4.67 13.81
N ALA A 91 18.19 5.79 14.37
CA ALA A 91 19.36 5.82 15.24
C ALA A 91 19.16 5.02 16.54
N ASP A 92 17.92 4.90 17.02
CA ASP A 92 17.59 4.18 18.25
C ASP A 92 17.58 2.65 18.05
N VAL A 93 17.49 2.18 16.80
CA VAL A 93 17.40 0.76 16.44
C VAL A 93 18.44 0.32 15.43
N ALA A 94 19.43 1.16 15.12
CA ALA A 94 20.44 0.86 14.11
C ALA A 94 21.36 -0.27 14.58
N GLY A 95 21.66 -1.20 13.68
CA GLY A 95 22.41 -2.41 13.98
C GLY A 95 22.09 -3.55 13.02
N VAL A 96 22.94 -4.58 13.04
CA VAL A 96 22.65 -5.88 12.43
C VAL A 96 22.11 -6.81 13.51
N TYR A 97 20.90 -7.32 13.32
CA TYR A 97 20.21 -8.21 14.24
C TYR A 97 19.94 -9.54 13.57
N GLU A 98 20.40 -10.62 14.19
CA GLU A 98 20.19 -11.97 13.70
C GLU A 98 19.24 -12.73 14.63
N TYR A 99 18.29 -13.45 14.02
CA TYR A 99 17.40 -14.34 14.73
C TYR A 99 18.21 -15.46 15.38
N GLN A 100 17.86 -15.74 16.63
CA GLN A 100 18.39 -16.82 17.45
C GLN A 100 17.28 -17.37 18.34
N ASP A 101 17.56 -18.49 18.98
CA ASP A 101 16.69 -19.05 20.00
C ASP A 101 16.42 -18.07 21.14
N SER A 102 15.17 -18.10 21.63
CA SER A 102 14.68 -17.09 22.56
C SER A 102 15.49 -17.05 23.85
N VAL A 103 15.94 -15.86 24.24
CA VAL A 103 16.35 -15.60 25.63
C VAL A 103 15.18 -14.91 26.31
N LEU A 104 14.75 -15.44 27.46
CA LEU A 104 13.74 -14.77 28.28
C LEU A 104 14.37 -13.50 28.85
N ASN A 105 13.89 -12.35 28.37
CA ASN A 105 14.16 -11.07 29.01
C ASN A 105 12.92 -10.67 29.79
N GLU A 106 13.08 -10.43 31.08
CA GLU A 106 12.04 -9.74 31.85
C GLU A 106 12.01 -8.29 31.36
N MET A 107 10.92 -7.90 30.70
CA MET A 107 10.65 -6.50 30.38
C MET A 107 9.57 -5.98 31.32
N HIS A 108 9.82 -4.82 31.91
CA HIS A 108 8.84 -4.15 32.75
C HIS A 108 8.11 -3.07 31.94
N TRP A 109 7.08 -3.47 31.21
CA TRP A 109 6.15 -2.53 30.53
C TRP A 109 5.09 -1.99 31.50
N GLY A 110 5.51 -1.28 32.56
CA GLY A 110 4.63 -0.72 33.61
C GLY A 110 3.94 -1.77 34.51
N TYR A 111 3.65 -2.94 33.95
CA TYR A 111 3.32 -4.21 34.57
C TYR A 111 4.27 -5.28 34.00
N SER A 112 4.73 -6.21 34.83
CA SER A 112 5.68 -7.28 34.45
C SER A 112 5.18 -8.04 33.22
N SER A 113 5.76 -7.75 32.06
CA SER A 113 5.35 -8.29 30.76
C SER A 113 6.54 -8.99 30.13
N TYR A 114 6.51 -10.32 30.09
CA TYR A 114 7.62 -11.09 29.54
C TYR A 114 7.62 -11.01 28.01
N MET A 115 8.68 -10.47 27.41
CA MET A 115 8.92 -10.55 25.98
C MET A 115 10.09 -11.51 25.71
N TYR A 116 9.90 -12.43 24.78
CA TYR A 116 10.99 -13.28 24.31
C TYR A 116 11.88 -12.48 23.37
N ASN A 117 13.18 -12.41 23.67
CA ASN A 117 14.14 -11.79 22.78
C ASN A 117 14.73 -12.85 21.84
N HIS A 118 14.35 -12.76 20.57
CA HIS A 118 14.86 -13.61 19.50
C HIS A 118 15.96 -12.95 18.68
N PHE A 119 16.27 -11.67 18.90
CA PHE A 119 17.15 -10.91 18.03
C PHE A 119 18.39 -10.42 18.77
N LYS A 120 19.54 -10.99 18.39
CA LYS A 120 20.84 -10.58 18.92
C LYS A 120 21.52 -9.64 17.95
N MET A 121 22.02 -8.52 18.46
CA MET A 121 22.87 -7.62 17.70
C MET A 121 24.22 -8.29 17.44
N THR A 122 24.65 -8.35 16.18
CA THR A 122 25.91 -8.98 15.74
C THR A 122 26.90 -8.00 15.15
N ALA A 123 26.46 -6.81 14.74
CA ALA A 123 27.34 -5.73 14.27
C ALA A 123 26.69 -4.35 14.40
N ASP A 124 27.52 -3.31 14.53
CA ASP A 124 27.12 -1.90 14.50
C ASP A 124 27.03 -1.40 13.04
N THR A 125 26.03 -0.57 12.75
CA THR A 125 25.83 0.08 11.45
C THR A 125 24.90 1.28 11.63
N SER A 126 24.81 2.18 10.64
CA SER A 126 23.82 3.26 10.60
C SER A 126 22.45 2.82 10.07
N LEU A 127 22.33 1.57 9.62
CA LEU A 127 21.11 0.98 9.07
C LEU A 127 20.46 0.06 10.11
N PHE A 128 19.18 -0.25 9.96
CA PHE A 128 18.52 -1.29 10.74
C PHE A 128 18.37 -2.55 9.89
N ILE A 129 19.25 -3.53 10.13
CA ILE A 129 19.35 -4.75 9.33
C ILE A 129 18.87 -5.93 10.16
N ILE A 130 17.84 -6.63 9.67
CA ILE A 130 17.25 -7.79 10.31
C ILE A 130 17.54 -9.02 9.45
N LYS A 131 18.07 -10.08 10.04
CA LYS A 131 18.22 -11.39 9.40
C LYS A 131 17.47 -12.44 10.19
N LEU A 132 16.59 -13.17 9.52
CA LEU A 132 15.80 -14.24 10.13
C LEU A 132 15.49 -15.34 9.10
N PRO A 133 14.96 -16.49 9.53
CA PRO A 133 14.52 -17.51 8.59
C PRO A 133 13.32 -17.06 7.77
N GLU A 134 13.37 -17.28 6.46
CA GLU A 134 12.26 -17.00 5.53
C GLU A 134 10.95 -17.66 5.98
N LYS A 135 11.02 -18.90 6.45
CA LYS A 135 9.85 -19.63 6.96
C LYS A 135 9.16 -18.90 8.12
N LEU A 136 9.94 -18.25 8.99
CA LEU A 136 9.39 -17.46 10.09
C LEU A 136 8.87 -16.12 9.60
N ALA A 137 9.61 -15.44 8.72
CA ALA A 137 9.20 -14.16 8.14
C ALA A 137 7.86 -14.25 7.39
N LEU A 138 7.65 -15.32 6.59
CA LEU A 138 6.52 -15.43 5.67
C LEU A 138 5.32 -16.22 6.20
N HIS A 139 5.52 -17.15 7.14
CA HIS A 139 4.43 -18.02 7.59
C HIS A 139 4.08 -17.86 9.07
N HIS A 140 5.05 -17.42 9.89
CA HIS A 140 4.89 -17.36 11.34
C HIS A 140 5.57 -16.14 11.97
N PRO A 141 5.27 -14.91 11.53
CA PRO A 141 5.86 -13.71 12.12
C PRO A 141 5.56 -13.62 13.63
N GLU A 142 4.44 -14.21 14.09
CA GLU A 142 4.09 -14.31 15.51
C GLU A 142 5.13 -15.08 16.35
N TYR A 143 5.93 -15.97 15.76
CA TYR A 143 6.99 -16.68 16.47
C TYR A 143 8.21 -15.81 16.77
N CYS A 144 8.23 -14.55 16.31
CA CYS A 144 9.17 -13.56 16.81
C CYS A 144 8.80 -13.05 18.22
N PHE A 145 7.59 -13.36 18.72
CA PHE A 145 7.04 -12.84 19.98
C PHE A 145 6.99 -13.86 21.11
N TYR A 146 6.84 -15.13 20.75
CA TYR A 146 6.60 -16.22 21.69
C TYR A 146 7.71 -17.23 21.58
N LYS A 147 8.00 -17.91 22.70
CA LYS A 147 8.86 -19.09 22.67
C LYS A 147 8.40 -20.05 21.57
N THR A 148 9.30 -20.34 20.66
CA THR A 148 9.05 -21.24 19.54
C THR A 148 8.65 -22.62 20.06
N LYS A 149 7.58 -23.17 19.49
CA LYS A 149 7.13 -24.55 19.76
C LYS A 149 7.83 -25.58 18.86
N GLN A 150 8.62 -25.12 17.89
CA GLN A 150 9.37 -25.93 16.93
C GLN A 150 10.86 -25.63 17.06
N ASP A 151 11.69 -26.62 16.76
CA ASP A 151 13.15 -26.45 16.69
C ASP A 151 13.52 -25.51 15.53
N THR A 152 13.68 -24.23 15.85
CA THR A 152 14.10 -23.19 14.92
C THR A 152 15.62 -23.13 14.72
N ASP A 153 16.38 -23.81 15.58
CA ASP A 153 17.85 -23.87 15.59
C ASP A 153 18.50 -24.35 14.28
N SER A 154 17.76 -25.08 13.45
CA SER A 154 18.25 -25.59 12.16
C SER A 154 17.93 -24.69 10.97
N LEU A 155 17.15 -23.62 11.19
CA LEU A 155 16.74 -22.72 10.12
C LEU A 155 17.82 -21.65 9.90
N GLY A 156 18.24 -21.48 8.65
CA GLY A 156 19.18 -20.44 8.27
C GLY A 156 18.52 -19.05 8.22
N ASN A 157 19.27 -18.01 8.61
CA ASN A 157 18.85 -16.61 8.54
C ASN A 157 18.96 -16.08 7.09
N ASN A 158 18.13 -16.62 6.20
CA ASN A 158 18.16 -16.35 4.76
C ASN A 158 17.17 -15.25 4.31
N PHE A 159 16.39 -14.66 5.20
CA PHE A 159 15.53 -13.51 4.92
C PHE A 159 16.17 -12.26 5.52
N VAL A 160 16.43 -11.26 4.69
CA VAL A 160 17.14 -10.04 5.09
C VAL A 160 16.28 -8.82 4.80
N ILE A 161 16.09 -7.98 5.82
CA ILE A 161 15.45 -6.67 5.71
C ILE A 161 16.51 -5.62 6.02
N THR A 162 16.76 -4.71 5.11
CA THR A 162 17.71 -3.61 5.27
C THR A 162 16.95 -2.30 5.27
N THR A 163 16.78 -1.70 6.44
CA THR A 163 16.01 -0.47 6.61
C THR A 163 16.95 0.73 6.68
N SER A 164 16.80 1.64 5.71
CA SER A 164 17.58 2.88 5.58
C SER A 164 16.81 4.11 6.06
N LYS A 165 15.50 3.96 6.27
CA LYS A 165 14.60 5.00 6.76
C LYS A 165 13.63 4.39 7.76
N TYR A 166 13.68 4.87 8.99
CA TYR A 166 12.77 4.45 10.05
C TYR A 166 12.44 5.61 10.97
N LYS A 167 11.15 5.84 11.15
CA LYS A 167 10.60 6.74 12.17
C LYS A 167 9.25 6.22 12.57
N TYR A 168 9.04 6.04 13.87
CA TYR A 168 7.74 5.74 14.44
C TYR A 168 7.52 6.71 15.59
N SER A 169 6.58 7.63 15.46
CA SER A 169 6.22 8.56 16.54
C SER A 169 4.72 8.52 16.76
N TYR A 170 4.32 8.13 17.96
CA TYR A 170 2.94 8.10 18.40
C TYR A 170 2.76 9.08 19.57
N ALA A 171 1.74 9.94 19.48
CA ALA A 171 1.36 10.91 20.50
C ALA A 171 -0.11 10.69 20.85
N PHE A 172 -0.39 10.27 22.08
CA PHE A 172 -1.75 10.06 22.53
C PHE A 172 -2.49 11.40 22.72
N PRO A 173 -3.77 11.52 22.30
CA PRO A 173 -4.57 10.53 21.59
C PRO A 173 -4.43 10.67 20.05
N GLY A 174 -3.96 9.62 19.37
CA GLY A 174 -4.13 9.46 17.91
C GLY A 174 -3.16 10.19 16.98
N GLY A 175 -2.18 10.96 17.48
CA GLY A 175 -1.13 11.53 16.64
C GLY A 175 -0.16 10.46 16.17
N LEU A 176 0.01 10.26 14.87
CA LEU A 176 0.99 9.33 14.29
C LEU A 176 1.85 10.03 13.24
N ASN A 177 3.14 9.75 13.26
CA ASN A 177 4.06 10.08 12.19
C ASN A 177 5.01 8.89 11.99
N TYR A 178 4.82 8.19 10.89
CA TYR A 178 5.52 6.97 10.54
C TYR A 178 6.15 7.07 9.17
N SER A 179 7.40 6.63 9.07
CA SER A 179 8.09 6.50 7.79
C SER A 179 8.94 5.24 7.79
N LEU A 180 8.86 4.45 6.72
CA LEU A 180 9.66 3.26 6.48
C LEU A 180 10.24 3.28 5.07
N GLY A 181 11.49 2.87 4.93
CA GLY A 181 12.12 2.53 3.66
C GLY A 181 13.02 1.32 3.87
N SER A 182 12.64 0.19 3.30
CA SER A 182 13.28 -1.12 3.54
C SER A 182 13.48 -1.90 2.25
N ASP A 183 14.73 -2.29 1.99
CA ASP A 183 15.08 -3.28 0.99
C ASP A 183 14.91 -4.69 1.56
N ILE A 184 14.38 -5.62 0.76
CA ILE A 184 14.11 -7.00 1.18
C ILE A 184 14.81 -7.98 0.23
N ALA A 185 15.45 -8.98 0.83
CA ALA A 185 16.12 -10.06 0.10
C ALA A 185 15.80 -11.42 0.72
N VAL A 186 15.71 -12.44 -0.14
CA VAL A 186 15.54 -13.85 0.23
C VAL A 186 16.68 -14.65 -0.38
N SER A 187 17.42 -15.37 0.45
CA SER A 187 18.61 -16.14 0.08
C SER A 187 19.58 -15.34 -0.80
N ASP A 188 19.95 -14.13 -0.34
CA ASP A 188 20.81 -13.15 -1.02
C ASP A 188 20.27 -12.62 -2.36
N THR A 189 19.02 -12.92 -2.71
CA THR A 189 18.35 -12.39 -3.91
C THR A 189 17.40 -11.27 -3.52
N ALA A 190 17.59 -10.08 -4.09
CA ALA A 190 16.66 -8.96 -3.88
C ALA A 190 15.27 -9.31 -4.42
N VAL A 191 14.24 -9.08 -3.61
CA VAL A 191 12.84 -9.35 -3.99
C VAL A 191 12.02 -8.07 -4.17
N GLY A 192 12.47 -6.96 -3.56
CA GLY A 192 11.90 -5.63 -3.74
C GLY A 192 12.23 -4.68 -2.61
N ASN A 193 11.74 -3.46 -2.71
CA ASN A 193 11.80 -2.45 -1.65
C ASN A 193 10.40 -1.95 -1.28
N LEU A 194 10.19 -1.69 0.01
CA LEU A 194 8.97 -1.15 0.57
C LEU A 194 9.23 0.25 1.13
N ASP A 195 8.44 1.21 0.67
CA ASP A 195 8.41 2.57 1.17
C ASP A 195 7.02 2.90 1.72
N ILE A 196 6.97 3.47 2.92
CA ILE A 196 5.74 3.89 3.57
C ILE A 196 5.92 5.27 4.19
N GLU A 197 4.93 6.13 3.99
CA GLU A 197 4.73 7.37 4.73
C GLU A 197 3.32 7.38 5.30
N TRP A 198 3.20 7.68 6.58
CA TRP A 198 1.91 7.77 7.24
C TRP A 198 1.90 8.88 8.29
N MET A 199 0.95 9.79 8.14
CA MET A 199 0.64 10.83 9.11
C MET A 199 -0.83 10.70 9.53
N MET A 200 -1.06 10.85 10.83
CA MET A 200 -2.40 10.98 11.40
C MET A 200 -2.38 12.06 12.49
N GLY A 201 -3.33 12.99 12.45
CA GLY A 201 -3.56 13.93 13.55
C GLY A 201 -4.46 13.33 14.63
N GLY A 202 -4.49 13.94 15.83
CA GLY A 202 -5.16 13.39 17.03
C GLY A 202 -6.69 13.28 17.01
N SER A 203 -7.32 13.36 15.84
CA SER A 203 -8.75 13.08 15.60
C SER A 203 -8.93 12.37 14.26
N ASP A 204 -7.96 11.51 13.92
CA ASP A 204 -7.81 10.80 12.64
C ASP A 204 -7.77 11.74 11.42
N LYS A 205 -7.41 13.01 11.68
CA LYS A 205 -7.32 14.10 10.71
C LYS A 205 -6.26 15.12 11.13
N PRO A 206 -5.46 15.65 10.18
CA PRO A 206 -5.34 15.15 8.82
C PRO A 206 -4.81 13.71 8.84
N TYR A 207 -5.26 12.89 7.89
CA TYR A 207 -4.73 11.57 7.62
C TYR A 207 -4.13 11.60 6.22
N SER A 208 -2.89 11.17 6.09
CA SER A 208 -2.21 11.01 4.82
C SER A 208 -1.38 9.75 4.90
N TYR A 209 -1.62 8.84 3.96
CA TYR A 209 -0.97 7.56 3.87
C TYR A 209 -0.50 7.33 2.45
N SER A 210 0.71 6.83 2.29
CA SER A 210 1.19 6.29 1.02
C SER A 210 2.09 5.10 1.27
N SER A 211 1.89 4.03 0.51
CA SER A 211 2.82 2.91 0.44
C SER A 211 3.19 2.61 -1.01
N THR A 212 4.41 2.15 -1.22
CA THR A 212 4.90 1.70 -2.53
C THR A 212 5.78 0.48 -2.32
N PHE A 213 5.52 -0.56 -3.09
CA PHE A 213 6.41 -1.71 -3.20
C PHE A 213 6.90 -1.83 -4.62
N THR A 214 8.21 -1.74 -4.81
CA THR A 214 8.84 -1.95 -6.11
C THR A 214 9.46 -3.34 -6.12
N PHE A 215 8.98 -4.18 -7.04
CA PHE A 215 9.45 -5.55 -7.22
C PHE A 215 10.81 -5.54 -7.93
N ALA A 216 11.61 -6.59 -7.71
CA ALA A 216 12.88 -6.77 -8.42
C ALA A 216 12.73 -6.83 -9.96
N SER A 217 11.53 -7.14 -10.47
CA SER A 217 11.21 -7.12 -11.90
C SER A 217 11.03 -5.71 -12.48
N GLY A 218 10.94 -4.67 -11.65
CA GLY A 218 10.72 -3.28 -12.08
C GLY A 218 9.26 -2.82 -12.01
N TYR A 219 8.30 -3.73 -11.80
CA TYR A 219 6.93 -3.32 -11.48
C TYR A 219 6.87 -2.62 -10.13
N ALA A 220 6.00 -1.63 -9.99
CA ALA A 220 5.72 -0.99 -8.71
C ALA A 220 4.23 -0.91 -8.46
N VAL A 221 3.84 -1.23 -7.22
CA VAL A 221 2.47 -1.11 -6.74
C VAL A 221 2.44 -0.09 -5.64
N SER A 222 1.53 0.87 -5.75
CA SER A 222 1.37 1.92 -4.74
C SER A 222 -0.08 2.12 -4.38
N MET A 223 -0.27 2.63 -3.17
CA MET A 223 -1.57 3.04 -2.65
C MET A 223 -1.40 4.36 -1.92
N GLN A 224 -2.33 5.29 -2.15
CA GLN A 224 -2.42 6.54 -1.41
C GLN A 224 -3.81 6.67 -0.79
N ALA A 225 -3.85 7.20 0.42
CA ALA A 225 -5.08 7.68 1.03
C ALA A 225 -4.91 9.03 1.71
N GLU A 226 -5.93 9.87 1.58
CA GLU A 226 -6.00 11.17 2.26
C GLU A 226 -7.37 11.33 2.91
N ARG A 227 -7.40 11.85 4.13
CA ARG A 227 -8.62 12.30 4.79
C ARG A 227 -8.40 13.63 5.50
N THR A 228 -9.20 14.61 5.11
CA THR A 228 -9.25 15.94 5.71
C THR A 228 -10.70 16.25 6.13
N ASP A 229 -10.98 17.51 6.46
CA ASP A 229 -12.35 17.95 6.73
C ASP A 229 -13.21 18.04 5.47
N THR A 230 -12.59 18.22 4.32
CA THR A 230 -13.28 18.43 3.05
C THR A 230 -12.99 17.36 2.02
N THR A 231 -12.03 16.45 2.26
CA THR A 231 -11.58 15.51 1.24
C THR A 231 -11.41 14.10 1.80
N LYS A 232 -11.83 13.10 1.02
CA LYS A 232 -11.43 11.70 1.16
C LYS A 232 -10.86 11.26 -0.19
N LEU A 233 -9.66 10.69 -0.22
CA LEU A 233 -9.00 10.18 -1.42
C LEU A 233 -8.52 8.76 -1.14
N TYR A 234 -8.72 7.87 -2.11
CA TYR A 234 -8.09 6.57 -2.21
C TYR A 234 -7.59 6.43 -3.64
N ASP A 235 -6.35 6.03 -3.82
CA ASP A 235 -5.69 5.89 -5.11
C ASP A 235 -4.86 4.60 -5.10
N TYR A 236 -5.07 3.75 -6.10
CA TYR A 236 -4.43 2.45 -6.26
C TYR A 236 -3.75 2.39 -7.61
N ASN A 237 -2.44 2.18 -7.63
CA ASN A 237 -1.65 2.28 -8.86
C ASN A 237 -0.75 1.06 -9.04
N LEU A 238 -0.65 0.60 -10.29
CA LEU A 238 0.32 -0.37 -10.75
C LEU A 238 1.05 0.20 -11.96
N SER A 239 2.37 0.14 -11.90
CA SER A 239 3.28 0.66 -12.92
C SER A 239 4.32 -0.37 -13.33
N ASP A 240 4.79 -0.26 -14.57
CA ASP A 240 5.94 -0.95 -15.15
C ASP A 240 7.03 0.10 -15.44
N GLY A 241 8.05 0.16 -14.56
CA GLY A 241 8.99 1.27 -14.55
C GLY A 241 8.28 2.62 -14.36
N ASP A 242 8.43 3.52 -15.34
CA ASP A 242 7.81 4.86 -15.32
C ASP A 242 6.39 4.87 -15.93
N GLN A 243 5.91 3.75 -16.48
CA GLN A 243 4.61 3.68 -17.13
C GLN A 243 3.53 3.17 -16.17
N THR A 244 2.50 3.97 -15.92
CA THR A 244 1.28 3.50 -15.26
C THR A 244 0.49 2.59 -16.20
N ILE A 245 0.21 1.37 -15.76
CA ILE A 245 -0.59 0.39 -16.52
C ILE A 245 -1.96 0.15 -15.90
N TYR A 246 -2.14 0.50 -14.62
CA TYR A 246 -3.42 0.55 -13.95
C TYR A 246 -3.41 1.67 -12.91
N ASP A 247 -4.52 2.41 -12.83
CA ASP A 247 -4.73 3.45 -11.83
C ASP A 247 -6.20 3.50 -11.45
N GLU A 248 -6.50 3.53 -10.17
CA GLU A 248 -7.87 3.62 -9.70
C GLU A 248 -7.98 4.61 -8.54
N MET A 249 -8.60 5.74 -8.82
CA MET A 249 -8.74 6.85 -7.88
C MET A 249 -10.21 7.10 -7.54
N VAL A 250 -10.56 7.03 -6.26
CA VAL A 250 -11.83 7.51 -5.71
C VAL A 250 -11.58 8.75 -4.86
N LYS A 251 -12.15 9.87 -5.27
CA LYS A 251 -12.06 11.14 -4.54
C LYS A 251 -13.44 11.69 -4.22
N TRP A 252 -13.69 11.91 -2.94
CA TRP A 252 -14.81 12.71 -2.46
C TRP A 252 -14.30 14.07 -1.98
N SER A 253 -14.99 15.14 -2.36
CA SER A 253 -14.66 16.50 -1.93
C SER A 253 -15.93 17.27 -1.59
N LYS A 254 -15.90 18.02 -0.49
CA LYS A 254 -16.97 18.92 -0.04
C LYS A 254 -16.53 20.36 -0.19
N ASP A 255 -17.40 21.17 -0.79
CA ASP A 255 -17.28 22.62 -0.76
C ASP A 255 -17.82 23.13 0.58
N SER A 256 -16.94 23.69 1.41
CA SER A 256 -17.29 24.22 2.72
C SER A 256 -18.16 25.48 2.67
N GLY A 257 -18.18 26.18 1.53
CA GLY A 257 -18.99 27.39 1.34
C GLY A 257 -20.39 27.14 0.78
N ALA A 258 -20.58 26.04 0.03
CA ALA A 258 -21.81 25.74 -0.68
C ALA A 258 -22.60 24.52 -0.16
N ASP A 259 -22.03 23.76 0.80
CA ASP A 259 -22.56 22.47 1.28
C ASP A 259 -22.81 21.46 0.14
N THR A 260 -22.10 21.61 -0.98
CA THR A 260 -22.14 20.70 -2.12
C THR A 260 -21.00 19.69 -2.04
N TYR A 261 -21.18 18.55 -2.71
CA TYR A 261 -20.16 17.53 -2.82
C TYR A 261 -19.83 17.25 -4.29
N THR A 262 -18.62 16.76 -4.52
CA THR A 262 -18.15 16.17 -5.77
C THR A 262 -17.53 14.82 -5.45
N LYS A 263 -17.95 13.77 -6.16
CA LYS A 263 -17.37 12.43 -6.11
C LYS A 263 -16.83 12.10 -7.49
N VAL A 264 -15.53 11.84 -7.60
CA VAL A 264 -14.87 11.40 -8.83
C VAL A 264 -14.38 9.98 -8.60
N HIS A 265 -14.73 9.08 -9.52
CA HIS A 265 -14.07 7.78 -9.66
C HIS A 265 -13.39 7.74 -11.03
N SER A 266 -12.08 7.59 -11.04
CA SER A 266 -11.26 7.46 -12.25
C SER A 266 -10.65 6.07 -12.25
N LEU A 267 -10.87 5.31 -13.32
CA LEU A 267 -10.28 4.00 -13.53
C LEU A 267 -9.51 4.01 -14.85
N THR A 268 -8.21 3.79 -14.78
CA THR A 268 -7.30 3.62 -15.90
C THR A 268 -6.91 2.16 -16.02
N ILE A 269 -7.05 1.60 -17.22
CA ILE A 269 -6.48 0.31 -17.62
C ILE A 269 -5.69 0.58 -18.89
N GLY A 270 -4.37 0.63 -18.78
CA GLY A 270 -3.44 1.03 -19.83
C GLY A 270 -3.84 2.35 -20.47
N ASP A 271 -4.21 2.30 -21.75
CA ASP A 271 -4.53 3.48 -22.56
C ASP A 271 -6.00 3.93 -22.47
N VAL A 272 -6.82 3.27 -21.64
CA VAL A 272 -8.26 3.56 -21.51
C VAL A 272 -8.58 4.07 -20.11
N GLN A 273 -9.27 5.22 -20.05
CA GLN A 273 -9.80 5.81 -18.81
C GLN A 273 -11.31 5.71 -18.79
N ILE A 274 -11.88 5.46 -17.62
CA ILE A 274 -13.27 5.73 -17.30
C ILE A 274 -13.30 6.76 -16.18
N VAL A 275 -13.99 7.87 -16.39
CA VAL A 275 -14.16 8.93 -15.38
C VAL A 275 -15.64 9.09 -15.07
N HIS A 276 -16.01 8.84 -13.83
CA HIS A 276 -17.35 9.00 -13.29
C HIS A 276 -17.36 10.16 -12.29
N THR A 277 -17.98 11.28 -12.66
CA THR A 277 -18.08 12.48 -11.82
C THR A 277 -19.53 12.72 -11.39
N ARG A 278 -19.77 12.71 -10.09
CA ARG A 278 -21.07 12.98 -9.48
C ARG A 278 -21.01 14.23 -8.63
N THR A 279 -21.99 15.10 -8.82
CA THR A 279 -22.21 16.33 -8.05
C THR A 279 -23.69 16.41 -7.65
N ALA A 280 -24.07 17.41 -6.87
CA ALA A 280 -25.47 17.62 -6.50
C ALA A 280 -26.43 17.83 -7.69
N GLY A 281 -25.93 18.25 -8.86
CA GLY A 281 -26.75 18.57 -10.03
C GLY A 281 -26.38 17.84 -11.32
N SER A 282 -25.39 16.95 -11.29
CA SER A 282 -24.89 16.26 -12.48
C SER A 282 -24.28 14.92 -12.13
N ASP A 283 -24.45 13.95 -13.03
CA ASP A 283 -23.87 12.62 -12.99
C ASP A 283 -23.30 12.33 -14.39
N SER A 284 -21.99 12.46 -14.56
CA SER A 284 -21.30 12.24 -15.83
C SER A 284 -20.44 10.99 -15.78
N LEU A 285 -20.48 10.22 -16.86
CA LEU A 285 -19.71 8.99 -17.02
C LEU A 285 -19.12 8.95 -18.42
N GLU A 286 -17.80 9.06 -18.49
CA GLU A 286 -17.05 9.31 -19.71
C GLU A 286 -15.97 8.23 -19.88
N VAL A 287 -15.65 7.91 -21.14
CA VAL A 287 -14.57 6.98 -21.48
C VAL A 287 -13.61 7.63 -22.47
N TYR A 288 -12.32 7.53 -22.15
CA TYR A 288 -11.23 8.13 -22.88
C TYR A 288 -10.29 7.04 -23.39
N LYS A 289 -9.71 7.26 -24.57
CA LYS A 289 -8.67 6.41 -25.15
C LYS A 289 -7.47 7.29 -25.51
N GLY A 290 -6.32 7.07 -24.90
CA GLY A 290 -5.14 7.93 -25.08
C GLY A 290 -5.40 9.40 -24.76
N GLY A 291 -6.31 9.69 -23.82
CA GLY A 291 -6.73 11.05 -23.45
C GLY A 291 -7.85 11.65 -24.30
N GLU A 292 -8.27 10.99 -25.38
CA GLU A 292 -9.34 11.48 -26.24
C GLU A 292 -10.71 10.90 -25.85
N LEU A 293 -11.70 11.75 -25.64
CA LEU A 293 -13.07 11.36 -25.29
C LEU A 293 -13.73 10.57 -26.42
N GLN A 294 -14.27 9.39 -26.12
CA GLN A 294 -14.92 8.52 -27.11
C GLN A 294 -16.43 8.82 -27.18
N GLN A 295 -16.83 9.63 -28.16
CA GLN A 295 -18.21 10.15 -28.28
C GLN A 295 -19.27 9.08 -28.63
N ASN A 296 -18.88 7.99 -29.27
CA ASN A 296 -19.79 6.95 -29.75
C ASN A 296 -19.86 5.73 -28.82
N ALA A 297 -18.95 5.66 -27.85
CA ALA A 297 -18.96 4.62 -26.83
C ALA A 297 -19.84 5.06 -25.65
N THR A 298 -20.55 4.11 -25.04
CA THR A 298 -21.27 4.37 -23.79
C THR A 298 -20.70 3.50 -22.69
N VAL A 299 -20.68 4.03 -21.46
CA VAL A 299 -20.29 3.27 -20.27
C VAL A 299 -21.44 3.30 -19.29
N THR A 300 -21.68 2.19 -18.63
CA THR A 300 -22.66 2.08 -17.55
C THR A 300 -22.02 1.46 -16.32
N VAL A 301 -22.40 1.97 -15.15
CA VAL A 301 -22.03 1.36 -13.86
C VAL A 301 -22.87 0.11 -13.63
N VAL A 302 -22.21 -0.97 -13.21
CA VAL A 302 -22.83 -2.19 -12.72
C VAL A 302 -22.40 -2.36 -11.26
N ASP A 303 -23.25 -1.95 -10.32
CA ASP A 303 -22.94 -2.05 -8.89
C ASP A 303 -23.24 -3.47 -8.37
N ASN A 304 -22.25 -4.09 -7.72
CA ASN A 304 -22.36 -5.48 -7.25
C ASN A 304 -22.99 -5.60 -5.85
N ASN A 305 -23.08 -4.50 -5.10
CA ASN A 305 -23.73 -4.43 -3.78
C ASN A 305 -24.51 -3.13 -3.62
N SER A 306 -25.82 -3.17 -3.86
CA SER A 306 -26.72 -2.01 -3.78
C SER A 306 -27.13 -1.60 -2.36
N SER A 307 -26.47 -2.12 -1.32
CA SER A 307 -26.91 -1.98 0.09
C SER A 307 -26.07 -1.02 0.94
N GLU A 308 -24.93 -0.55 0.47
CA GLU A 308 -24.06 0.33 1.25
C GLU A 308 -24.23 1.78 0.82
N ASN A 309 -24.43 2.65 1.82
CA ASN A 309 -24.50 4.08 1.60
C ASN A 309 -23.20 4.53 0.92
N ASP A 310 -23.33 5.12 -0.26
CA ASP A 310 -22.29 5.65 -1.17
C ASP A 310 -21.36 6.73 -0.54
N SER A 311 -21.50 6.97 0.77
CA SER A 311 -20.82 7.96 1.59
C SER A 311 -19.42 7.58 2.08
N ASP A 312 -19.02 6.31 2.00
CA ASP A 312 -17.65 5.88 2.28
C ASP A 312 -16.91 5.50 1.00
N ALA A 313 -15.97 6.38 0.61
CA ALA A 313 -15.19 6.31 -0.62
C ALA A 313 -14.33 5.04 -0.72
N GLU A 314 -14.00 4.41 0.41
CA GLU A 314 -13.20 3.20 0.50
C GLU A 314 -13.88 1.98 -0.15
N TYR A 315 -15.20 1.95 -0.12
CA TYR A 315 -16.02 0.80 -0.52
C TYR A 315 -16.68 0.98 -1.89
N THR A 316 -16.13 1.83 -2.77
CA THR A 316 -16.71 2.03 -4.12
C THR A 316 -15.74 1.80 -5.28
N THR A 317 -14.71 0.98 -5.03
CA THR A 317 -13.66 0.65 -5.99
C THR A 317 -14.02 -0.55 -6.89
N PHE A 318 -13.64 -0.48 -8.16
CA PHE A 318 -13.52 -1.57 -9.09
C PHE A 318 -12.58 -2.68 -8.59
N CYS A 319 -11.33 -2.42 -8.17
CA CYS A 319 -10.42 -3.50 -7.78
C CYS A 319 -10.99 -4.37 -6.64
N ASN A 320 -11.57 -3.76 -5.61
CA ASN A 320 -12.16 -4.47 -4.46
C ASN A 320 -13.61 -4.94 -4.66
N LYS A 321 -14.05 -5.12 -5.91
CA LYS A 321 -15.32 -5.79 -6.27
C LYS A 321 -16.62 -5.06 -5.94
N TYR A 322 -16.57 -3.83 -5.43
CA TYR A 322 -17.76 -3.06 -5.09
C TYR A 322 -18.53 -2.57 -6.32
N ARG A 323 -17.81 -2.24 -7.39
CA ARG A 323 -18.36 -1.72 -8.64
C ARG A 323 -17.76 -2.40 -9.85
N ASP A 324 -18.51 -2.42 -10.93
CA ASP A 324 -18.05 -2.81 -12.26
C ASP A 324 -18.51 -1.80 -13.33
N TYR A 325 -17.95 -1.94 -14.52
CA TYR A 325 -18.24 -1.09 -15.67
C TYR A 325 -18.48 -1.93 -16.90
N GLN A 326 -19.57 -1.65 -17.60
CA GLN A 326 -19.83 -2.18 -18.92
C GLN A 326 -19.60 -1.10 -19.96
N ILE A 327 -18.74 -1.37 -20.94
CA ILE A 327 -18.51 -0.50 -22.10
C ILE A 327 -19.33 -1.06 -23.27
N THR A 328 -20.10 -0.22 -23.94
CA THR A 328 -20.71 -0.50 -25.24
C THR A 328 -19.93 0.24 -26.32
N PHE A 329 -19.37 -0.50 -27.27
CA PHE A 329 -18.56 0.06 -28.35
C PHE A 329 -19.41 0.52 -29.54
N ASP A 330 -18.79 1.22 -30.49
CA ASP A 330 -19.40 1.69 -31.75
C ASP A 330 -20.05 0.56 -32.58
N ASP A 331 -19.53 -0.67 -32.48
CA ASP A 331 -20.08 -1.87 -33.13
C ASP A 331 -21.28 -2.49 -32.38
N SER A 332 -21.78 -1.81 -31.34
CA SER A 332 -22.83 -2.26 -30.42
C SER A 332 -22.49 -3.51 -29.59
N THR A 333 -21.26 -4.02 -29.68
CA THR A 333 -20.81 -5.07 -28.76
C THR A 333 -20.52 -4.46 -27.39
N THR A 334 -20.62 -5.29 -26.36
CA THR A 334 -20.40 -4.88 -24.97
C THR A 334 -19.29 -5.71 -24.34
N VAL A 335 -18.59 -5.12 -23.38
CA VAL A 335 -17.66 -5.84 -22.51
C VAL A 335 -17.87 -5.39 -21.07
N LEU A 336 -17.86 -6.33 -20.14
CA LEU A 336 -17.78 -6.07 -18.71
C LEU A 336 -16.30 -6.07 -18.32
N LEU A 337 -15.82 -5.04 -17.61
CA LEU A 337 -14.40 -4.93 -17.28
C LEU A 337 -13.91 -6.06 -16.38
N SER A 338 -14.76 -6.57 -15.48
CA SER A 338 -14.39 -7.74 -14.68
C SER A 338 -14.26 -9.04 -15.48
N ASP A 339 -15.07 -9.24 -16.52
CA ASP A 339 -14.92 -10.38 -17.43
C ASP A 339 -13.60 -10.28 -18.19
N LEU A 340 -13.22 -9.07 -18.56
CA LEU A 340 -12.00 -8.81 -19.31
C LEU A 340 -10.73 -9.05 -18.47
N LEU A 341 -10.70 -8.61 -17.21
CA LEU A 341 -9.57 -8.86 -16.32
C LEU A 341 -9.61 -10.25 -15.67
N GLY A 342 -10.79 -10.86 -15.55
CA GLY A 342 -10.96 -12.19 -14.97
C GLY A 342 -10.29 -12.31 -13.58
N PRO A 343 -9.53 -13.39 -13.32
CA PRO A 343 -8.83 -13.59 -12.03
C PRO A 343 -7.82 -12.51 -11.68
N THR A 344 -7.30 -11.74 -12.65
CA THR A 344 -6.33 -10.65 -12.42
C THR A 344 -6.87 -9.63 -11.42
N ARG A 345 -8.18 -9.35 -11.47
CA ARG A 345 -8.84 -8.44 -10.52
C ARG A 345 -8.70 -8.90 -9.07
N ASP A 346 -8.80 -10.21 -8.82
CA ASP A 346 -8.70 -10.79 -7.48
C ASP A 346 -7.30 -10.65 -6.92
N THR A 347 -6.29 -10.91 -7.76
CA THR A 347 -4.88 -10.74 -7.40
C THR A 347 -4.55 -9.27 -7.12
N MET A 348 -5.07 -8.33 -7.91
CA MET A 348 -4.92 -6.90 -7.65
C MET A 348 -5.57 -6.50 -6.32
N SER A 349 -6.78 -6.96 -6.04
CA SER A 349 -7.47 -6.68 -4.77
C SER A 349 -6.66 -7.18 -3.56
N GLN A 350 -6.16 -8.41 -3.61
CA GLN A 350 -5.33 -8.97 -2.53
C GLN A 350 -4.05 -8.14 -2.31
N LEU A 351 -3.43 -7.73 -3.42
CA LEU A 351 -2.19 -6.97 -3.40
C LEU A 351 -2.39 -5.57 -2.82
N PHE A 352 -3.35 -4.81 -3.35
CA PHE A 352 -3.69 -3.48 -2.86
C PHE A 352 -4.15 -3.49 -1.39
N THR A 353 -4.95 -4.49 -0.99
CA THR A 353 -5.36 -4.65 0.41
C THR A 353 -4.13 -4.86 1.32
N SER A 354 -3.18 -5.68 0.89
CA SER A 354 -1.96 -5.93 1.67
C SER A 354 -1.07 -4.69 1.78
N MET A 355 -1.02 -3.87 0.72
CA MET A 355 -0.34 -2.57 0.71
C MET A 355 -1.06 -1.53 1.57
N HIS A 356 -2.38 -1.58 1.67
CA HIS A 356 -3.16 -0.70 2.56
C HIS A 356 -2.99 -1.07 4.03
N GLU A 357 -3.06 -2.36 4.37
CA GLU A 357 -2.97 -2.86 5.75
C GLU A 357 -1.55 -2.85 6.34
N MET A 358 -0.52 -2.53 5.53
CA MET A 358 0.88 -2.51 5.95
C MET A 358 1.35 -3.82 6.60
N LYS A 359 0.83 -4.97 6.15
CA LYS A 359 1.01 -6.27 6.85
C LYS A 359 2.47 -6.55 7.18
N PHE A 360 3.34 -6.50 6.17
CA PHE A 360 4.77 -6.76 6.34
C PHE A 360 5.44 -5.80 7.34
N ALA A 361 5.20 -4.49 7.20
CA ALA A 361 5.83 -3.47 8.03
C ALA A 361 5.37 -3.54 9.50
N THR A 362 4.07 -3.71 9.72
CA THR A 362 3.47 -3.75 11.07
C THR A 362 3.76 -5.06 11.79
N HIS A 363 3.72 -6.20 11.09
CA HIS A 363 3.88 -7.51 11.72
C HIS A 363 5.33 -7.92 11.95
N LEU A 364 6.28 -7.36 11.19
CA LEU A 364 7.68 -7.77 11.26
C LEU A 364 8.62 -6.62 11.65
N VAL A 365 8.73 -5.59 10.82
CA VAL A 365 9.75 -4.54 11.01
C VAL A 365 9.51 -3.72 12.28
N ASN A 366 8.28 -3.21 12.46
CA ASN A 366 7.94 -2.39 13.62
C ASN A 366 8.07 -3.17 14.91
N TYR A 367 7.67 -4.44 14.90
CA TYR A 367 7.77 -5.27 16.07
C TYR A 367 9.22 -5.47 16.54
N ILE A 368 10.11 -5.82 15.62
CA ILE A 368 11.52 -6.05 15.95
C ILE A 368 12.16 -4.74 16.40
N ALA A 369 11.83 -3.61 15.75
CA ALA A 369 12.27 -2.28 16.17
C ALA A 369 11.85 -1.95 17.60
N TRP A 370 10.59 -2.22 17.97
CA TRP A 370 10.10 -2.01 19.34
C TRP A 370 10.82 -2.90 20.35
N ASN A 371 11.04 -4.18 20.02
CA ASN A 371 11.76 -5.10 20.89
C ASN A 371 13.20 -4.62 21.15
N VAL A 372 13.91 -4.17 20.11
CA VAL A 372 15.26 -3.60 20.20
C VAL A 372 15.27 -2.35 21.07
N TYR A 373 14.41 -1.37 20.75
CA TYR A 373 14.38 -0.07 21.42
C TYR A 373 14.09 -0.21 22.92
N PHE A 374 13.02 -0.91 23.29
CA PHE A 374 12.63 -1.03 24.69
C PHE A 374 13.61 -1.88 25.51
N ARG A 375 14.23 -2.91 24.91
CA ARG A 375 15.32 -3.66 25.55
C ARG A 375 16.48 -2.74 25.93
N ASP A 376 16.91 -1.88 25.01
CA ASP A 376 18.10 -1.05 25.22
C ASP A 376 17.80 0.18 26.10
N LYS A 377 16.59 0.73 26.04
CA LYS A 377 16.12 1.77 26.96
C LYS A 377 16.09 1.30 28.41
N MET A 378 15.63 0.08 28.69
CA MET A 378 15.59 -0.46 30.06
C MET A 378 17.00 -0.70 30.65
N LYS A 379 17.99 -1.08 29.84
CA LYS A 379 19.39 -1.19 30.32
C LYS A 379 19.98 0.13 30.81
N MET A 380 19.41 1.27 30.40
CA MET A 380 19.84 2.59 30.85
C MET A 380 19.17 3.02 32.16
N GLU A 381 18.06 2.41 32.57
CA GLU A 381 17.36 2.72 33.82
C GLU A 381 17.86 1.89 35.02
N ASP A 382 18.55 0.78 34.76
CA ASP A 382 19.17 -0.10 35.77
C ASP A 382 20.63 0.30 36.17
N ASN A 383 21.16 1.38 35.57
CA ASN A 383 22.45 2.00 35.94
C ASN A 383 22.25 3.40 36.50
#